data_AF-A0A379WJ07-F1
#
_entry.id   AF-A0A379WJ07-F1
#
_cell.length_a   1.000
_cell.length_b   1.000
_cell.length_c   1.000
_cell.angle_alpha   90.00
_cell.angle_beta   90.00
_cell.angle_gamma   90.00
#
_symmetry.space_group_name_H-M   'P 1'
#
loop_
_entity.id
_entity.type
_entity.pdbx_description
1 polymer ?
#
loop_
_entity_poly.entity_id
_entity_poly.type
_entity_poly.pdbx_seq_one_letter_code
_entity_poly.pdbx_strand_id
1 'polypeptide(L)'
;MSNYWLGLDCGGSWLKAGLYDGAGREVAVQRLPLHALSPQPGWVERDMTELWQQCGSVINKLLTHTGVSGSPNPRSGHFRSG
;
A
#
# COMPACT_ATOMS: atom_id res chain seq x y z
N MET A 1 21.44 5.66 -9.88
CA MET A 1 19.99 5.40 -9.75
C MET A 1 19.62 5.60 -8.30
N SER A 2 18.55 6.34 -8.01
CA SER A 2 18.10 6.55 -6.63
C SER A 2 17.18 5.40 -6.23
N ASN A 3 17.48 4.76 -5.09
CA ASN A 3 16.53 3.83 -4.49
C ASN A 3 15.38 4.62 -3.86
N TYR A 4 14.19 4.04 -3.94
CA TYR A 4 13.01 4.50 -3.21
C TYR A 4 12.51 3.38 -2.31
N TRP A 5 11.85 3.78 -1.23
CA TRP A 5 11.16 2.88 -0.31
C TRP A 5 9.67 3.17 -0.40
N LEU A 6 8.88 2.11 -0.53
CA LEU A 6 7.43 2.18 -0.51
C LEU A 6 6.93 1.60 0.82
N GLY A 7 6.14 2.37 1.55
CA GLY A 7 5.46 1.95 2.77
C GLY A 7 3.95 1.83 2.55
N LEU A 8 3.33 0.86 3.23
CA LEU A 8 1.88 0.69 3.31
C LEU A 8 1.43 0.84 4.78
N ASP A 9 0.46 1.72 5.03
CA ASP A 9 -0.18 1.94 6.33
C ASP A 9 -1.66 1.57 6.24
N CYS A 10 -2.05 0.46 6.87
CA CYS A 10 -3.42 -0.03 6.93
C CYS A 10 -4.12 0.47 8.20
N GLY A 11 -4.53 1.74 8.17
CA GLY A 11 -5.24 2.38 9.27
C GLY A 11 -6.69 1.91 9.42
N GLY A 12 -7.41 2.51 10.38
CA GLY A 12 -8.84 2.26 10.66
C GLY A 12 -9.75 2.57 9.46
N SER A 13 -9.67 3.81 8.98
CA SER A 13 -10.56 4.39 7.96
C SER A 13 -9.88 4.61 6.61
N TRP A 14 -8.55 4.55 6.57
CA TRP A 14 -7.77 4.86 5.38
C TRP A 14 -6.64 3.85 5.23
N LEU A 15 -6.46 3.41 3.99
CA LEU A 15 -5.26 2.73 3.54
C LEU A 15 -4.37 3.74 2.83
N LYS A 16 -3.10 3.79 3.20
CA LYS A 16 -2.14 4.73 2.60
C LYS A 16 -0.96 3.99 2.01
N ALA A 17 -0.46 4.47 0.88
CA ALA A 17 0.86 4.15 0.37
C ALA A 17 1.71 5.42 0.32
N GLY A 18 2.93 5.35 0.85
CA GLY A 18 3.90 6.44 0.83
C GLY A 18 5.18 6.03 0.12
N LEU A 19 5.74 6.95 -0.67
CA LEU A 19 7.04 6.79 -1.34
C LEU A 19 8.06 7.71 -0.66
N TYR A 20 9.24 7.17 -0.36
CA TYR A 20 10.31 7.88 0.33
C TYR A 20 11.64 7.73 -0.41
N ASP A 21 12.47 8.77 -0.38
CA ASP A 21 13.82 8.77 -0.97
C ASP A 21 14.87 8.16 -0.02
N GLY A 22 16.13 8.09 -0.48
CA GLY A 22 17.25 7.55 0.30
C GLY A 22 17.69 8.36 1.50
N ALA A 23 17.18 9.58 1.66
CA ALA A 23 17.34 10.39 2.86
C ALA A 23 16.13 10.25 3.80
N GLY A 24 15.14 9.40 3.47
CA GLY A 24 13.91 9.22 4.24
C GLY A 24 12.89 10.33 4.04
N ARG A 25 13.04 11.19 3.02
CA ARG A 25 12.07 12.26 2.74
C ARG A 25 10.86 11.70 2.02
N GLU A 26 9.67 12.15 2.43
CA GLU A 26 8.43 11.84 1.73
C GLU A 26 8.43 12.48 0.34
N VAL A 27 8.27 11.66 -0.70
CA VAL A 27 8.13 12.08 -2.09
C VAL A 27 6.66 12.30 -2.43
N ALA A 28 5.82 11.34 -2.06
CA ALA A 28 4.38 11.41 -2.23
C ALA A 28 3.67 10.40 -1.33
N VAL A 29 2.42 10.69 -0.98
CA VAL A 29 1.50 9.77 -0.33
C VAL A 29 0.18 9.75 -1.08
N GLN A 30 -0.37 8.54 -1.27
CA GLN A 30 -1.73 8.33 -1.75
C GLN A 30 -2.53 7.56 -0.72
N ARG A 31 -3.84 7.77 -0.70
CA ARG A 31 -4.76 7.06 0.18
C ARG A 31 -6.06 6.69 -0.50
N LEU A 32 -6.66 5.60 -0.02
CA LEU A 32 -7.99 5.15 -0.37
C LEU A 32 -8.78 4.91 0.92
N PRO A 33 -10.09 5.23 0.93
CA PRO A 33 -10.92 4.94 2.10
C PRO A 33 -11.01 3.42 2.27
N LEU A 34 -11.02 2.97 3.53
CA LEU A 34 -11.31 1.58 3.86
C LEU A 34 -12.72 1.49 4.40
N HIS A 35 -13.49 0.55 3.83
CA HIS A 35 -14.79 0.23 4.36
C HIS A 35 -14.66 -0.70 5.56
N ALA A 36 -15.43 -0.41 6.60
CA ALA A 36 -15.55 -1.26 7.78
C ALA A 36 -16.94 -1.87 7.80
N LEU A 37 -17.00 -3.18 8.04
CA LEU A 37 -18.24 -3.90 8.21
C LEU A 37 -18.65 -3.84 9.67
N SER A 38 -19.94 -3.61 9.94
CA SER A 38 -20.50 -3.65 11.29
C SER A 38 -21.72 -4.58 11.29
N PRO A 39 -21.49 -5.91 11.33
CA PRO A 39 -22.58 -6.88 11.27
C PRO A 39 -23.50 -6.82 12.49
N GLN A 40 -22.98 -6.34 13.63
CA GLN A 40 -23.74 -6.14 14.86
C GLN A 40 -23.18 -4.95 15.67
N PRO A 41 -24.00 -4.35 16.57
CA PRO A 41 -23.54 -3.24 17.39
C PRO A 41 -22.27 -3.54 18.18
N GLY A 42 -21.28 -2.64 18.11
CA GLY A 42 -20.00 -2.78 18.79
C GLY A 42 -18.95 -3.59 18.03
N TRP A 43 -19.26 -4.12 16.85
CA TRP A 43 -18.32 -4.87 16.01
C TRP A 43 -17.81 -4.05 14.84
N VAL A 44 -16.52 -4.24 14.53
CA VAL A 44 -15.81 -3.63 13.41
C VAL A 44 -14.97 -4.70 12.73
N GLU A 45 -15.39 -5.10 11.55
CA GLU A 45 -14.74 -6.13 10.72
C GLU A 45 -14.30 -5.56 9.37
N ARG A 46 -13.56 -6.36 8.60
CA ARG A 46 -13.11 -6.01 7.24
C ARG A 46 -13.22 -7.18 6.30
N ASP A 47 -13.58 -6.88 5.06
CA ASP A 47 -13.38 -7.80 3.94
C ASP A 47 -11.89 -7.80 3.56
N MET A 48 -11.23 -8.95 3.76
CA MET A 48 -9.80 -9.11 3.46
C MET A 48 -9.51 -9.15 1.95
N THR A 49 -10.47 -9.55 1.13
CA THR A 49 -10.37 -9.53 -0.33
C THR A 49 -10.39 -8.09 -0.82
N GLU A 50 -11.35 -7.29 -0.34
CA GLU A 50 -11.43 -5.85 -0.67
C GLU A 50 -10.16 -5.14 -0.19
N LEU A 51 -9.73 -5.38 1.05
CA LEU A 51 -8.51 -4.79 1.59
C LEU A 51 -7.28 -5.09 0.72
N TRP A 52 -7.12 -6.34 0.28
CA TRP A 52 -6.00 -6.73 -0.59
C TRP A 52 -6.05 -6.01 -1.94
N GLN A 53 -7.24 -5.90 -2.55
CA GLN A 53 -7.42 -5.16 -3.80
C GLN A 53 -7.07 -3.67 -3.60
N GLN A 54 -7.53 -3.06 -2.51
CA GLN A 54 -7.23 -1.67 -2.17
C GLN A 54 -5.73 -1.44 -1.97
N CYS A 55 -4.98 -2.40 -1.39
CA CYS A 55 -3.51 -2.33 -1.29
C CYS A 55 -2.87 -2.18 -2.67
N GLY A 56 -3.26 -3.03 -3.62
CA GLY A 56 -2.78 -2.94 -5.00
C GLY A 56 -3.18 -1.60 -5.66
N SER A 57 -4.42 -1.18 -5.47
CA SER A 57 -4.94 0.07 -6.05
C SER A 57 -4.22 1.32 -5.53
N VAL A 58 -3.97 1.41 -4.21
CA VAL A 58 -3.29 2.59 -3.64
C VAL A 58 -1.82 2.65 -4.04
N ILE A 59 -1.14 1.49 -4.15
CA ILE A 59 0.22 1.40 -4.69
C ILE A 59 0.24 1.85 -6.14
N ASN A 60 -0.65 1.33 -6.98
CA ASN A 60 -0.72 1.70 -8.39
C ASN A 60 -1.00 3.21 -8.54
N LYS A 61 -1.93 3.75 -7.75
CA LYS A 61 -2.22 5.19 -7.73
C LYS A 61 -0.97 6.02 -7.37
N LEU A 62 -0.20 5.58 -6.37
CA LEU A 62 1.04 6.24 -5.96
C LEU A 62 2.10 6.22 -7.07
N LEU A 63 2.33 5.05 -7.68
CA LEU A 63 3.33 4.90 -8.75
C LEU A 63 2.93 5.68 -10.01
N THR A 64 1.66 5.64 -10.39
CA THR A 64 1.13 6.43 -11.52
C THR A 64 1.26 7.93 -11.26
N HIS A 65 1.00 8.38 -10.02
CA HIS A 65 1.11 9.79 -9.66
C HIS A 65 2.56 10.29 -9.66
N THR A 66 3.51 9.46 -9.20
CA THR A 66 4.94 9.85 -9.10
C THR A 66 5.72 9.58 -10.38
N GLY A 67 5.20 8.76 -11.30
CA GLY A 67 5.92 8.31 -12.49
C GLY A 67 7.07 7.34 -12.19
N VAL A 68 7.19 6.87 -10.95
CA VAL A 68 8.25 5.94 -10.52
C VAL A 68 7.86 4.51 -10.91
N SER A 69 8.81 3.79 -11.51
CA SER A 69 8.67 2.38 -11.87
C SER A 69 9.70 1.52 -11.15
N GLY A 70 9.31 0.30 -10.80
CA GLY A 70 10.22 -0.70 -10.25
C GLY A 70 10.94 -1.45 -11.37
N SER A 71 12.23 -1.69 -11.21
CA SER A 71 12.91 -2.73 -11.97
C SER A 71 12.78 -4.07 -11.22
N PRO A 72 12.67 -5.21 -11.91
CA PRO A 72 12.69 -6.51 -11.25
C PRO A 72 13.98 -6.66 -10.46
N ASN A 73 13.88 -6.93 -9.16
CA ASN A 73 15.07 -7.28 -8.38
C ASN A 73 15.44 -8.73 -8.69
N PRO A 74 16.62 -9.03 -9.28
CA PRO A 74 17.00 -10.40 -9.63
C PRO A 74 17.12 -11.34 -8.41
N ARG A 75 17.04 -10.82 -7.18
CA ARG A 75 17.05 -11.60 -5.93
C ARG A 75 15.67 -11.88 -5.32
N SER A 76 14.57 -11.42 -5.92
CA SER A 76 13.22 -11.57 -5.34
C SER A 76 12.58 -12.97 -5.50
N GLY A 77 13.34 -13.99 -5.92
CA GLY A 77 12.86 -15.35 -6.21
C GLY A 77 12.43 -16.21 -5.01
N HIS A 78 12.20 -15.63 -3.83
CA HIS A 78 11.76 -16.37 -2.64
C HIS A 78 10.49 -15.76 -2.04
N PHE A 79 9.40 -15.76 -2.81
CA PHE A 79 8.07 -15.76 -2.22
C PHE A 79 7.83 -17.17 -1.66
N ARG A 80 8.05 -17.38 -0.36
CA ARG A 80 7.64 -18.61 0.31
C ARG A 80 6.13 -18.59 0.43
N SER A 81 5.45 -19.34 -0.43
CA SER A 81 4.07 -19.76 -0.19
C SER A 81 4.06 -20.62 1.07
N GLY A 82 3.49 -20.09 2.15
CA GLY A 82 3.04 -20.88 3.29
C GLY A 82 1.66 -21.47 3.02
#